data_AF-A0AAE1R6E0-F1
#
_entry.id   AF-A0AAE1R6E0-F1
#
_cell.length_a   1.000
_cell.length_b   1.000
_cell.length_c   1.000
_cell.angle_alpha   90.00
_cell.angle_beta   90.00
_cell.angle_gamma   90.00
#
_symmetry.space_group_name_H-M   'P 1'
#
loop_
_entity.id
_entity.type
_entity.pdbx_description
1 polymer ?
#
loop_
_entity_poly.entity_id
_entity_poly.type
_entity_poly.pdbx_seq_one_letter_code
_entity_poly.pdbx_strand_id
1 'polypeptide(L)'
;MPFYYMPQMQGQMEIMDRDWVDVYCWTPNGSTIFRVYRERCYWELMHGVLWEFWWENVVPAREALLMGNEEGDIAYKPTSTHKKTGLVISRSLKLAGEAKMLCRDIADYDHNYTCTRIQL
;
A
#
# COMPACT_ATOMS: atom_id res chain seq x y z
N MET A 1 -3.83 -12.16 -0.78
CA MET A 1 -2.57 -11.38 -0.96
C MET A 1 -2.09 -10.81 0.37
N PRO A 2 -0.80 -10.44 0.56
CA PRO A 2 -0.30 -9.90 1.83
C PRO A 2 -0.89 -8.52 2.16
N PHE A 3 -1.67 -8.40 3.24
CA PHE A 3 -2.50 -7.22 3.54
C PHE A 3 -1.73 -5.89 3.61
N TYR A 4 -0.45 -5.91 4.01
CA TYR A 4 0.35 -4.70 4.21
C TYR A 4 0.65 -3.94 2.92
N TYR A 5 0.45 -4.54 1.74
CA TYR A 5 0.51 -3.84 0.47
C TYR A 5 -0.78 -3.07 0.13
N MET A 6 -1.90 -3.36 0.79
CA MET A 6 -3.21 -2.80 0.44
C MET A 6 -3.26 -1.27 0.39
N PRO A 7 -2.68 -0.52 1.36
CA PRO A 7 -2.58 0.94 1.28
C PRO A 7 -1.93 1.44 -0.02
N GLN A 8 -0.80 0.82 -0.40
CA GLN A 8 -0.03 1.23 -1.58
C GLN A 8 -0.83 1.01 -2.87
N MET A 9 -1.48 -0.15 -3.00
CA MET A 9 -2.26 -0.47 -4.19
C MET A 9 -3.47 0.44 -4.36
N GLN A 10 -4.21 0.70 -3.27
CA GLN A 10 -5.36 1.59 -3.30
C GLN A 10 -4.94 3.03 -3.68
N GLY A 11 -3.82 3.52 -3.13
CA GLY A 11 -3.28 4.84 -3.51
C GLY A 11 -2.79 4.91 -4.95
N GLN A 12 -2.15 3.85 -5.46
CA GLN A 12 -1.74 3.81 -6.88
C GLN A 12 -2.96 3.79 -7.81
N MET A 13 -4.01 3.04 -7.48
CA MET A 13 -5.26 3.03 -8.25
C MET A 13 -5.95 4.40 -8.25
N GLU A 14 -5.88 5.14 -7.12
CA GLU A 14 -6.37 6.52 -7.08
C GLU A 14 -5.59 7.44 -8.03
N ILE A 15 -4.26 7.45 -7.92
CA ILE A 15 -3.39 8.33 -8.70
C ILE A 15 -3.51 8.04 -10.20
N MET A 16 -3.61 6.77 -10.57
CA MET A 16 -3.63 6.31 -11.97
C MET A 16 -5.04 6.25 -12.55
N ASP A 17 -6.06 6.63 -11.78
CA ASP A 17 -7.49 6.49 -12.08
C ASP A 17 -7.86 5.12 -12.68
N ARG A 18 -7.57 4.06 -11.90
CA ARG A 18 -7.87 2.66 -12.27
C ARG A 18 -8.85 2.06 -11.29
N ASP A 19 -9.81 1.30 -11.80
CA ASP A 19 -10.81 0.60 -10.98
C ASP A 19 -10.28 -0.70 -10.36
N TRP A 20 -9.16 -1.22 -10.87
CA TRP A 20 -8.54 -2.45 -10.40
C TRP A 20 -7.05 -2.50 -10.74
N VAL A 21 -6.34 -3.39 -10.05
CA VAL A 21 -4.96 -3.75 -10.33
C VAL A 21 -4.78 -5.26 -10.18
N ASP A 22 -3.94 -5.84 -11.04
CA ASP A 22 -3.47 -7.21 -10.87
C ASP A 22 -2.11 -7.20 -10.17
N VAL A 23 -2.04 -7.94 -9.08
CA VAL A 23 -0.90 -8.00 -8.17
C VAL A 23 -0.19 -9.31 -8.38
N TYR A 24 1.00 -9.25 -8.94
CA TYR A 24 1.85 -10.40 -9.09
C TYR A 24 2.70 -10.60 -7.83
N CYS A 25 2.52 -11.75 -7.18
CA CYS A 25 3.31 -12.18 -6.04
C CYS A 25 4.16 -13.39 -6.44
N TRP A 26 5.48 -13.24 -6.40
CA TRP A 26 6.40 -14.34 -6.65
C TRP A 26 7.13 -14.75 -5.36
N THR A 27 7.31 -16.04 -5.18
CA THR A 27 8.13 -16.66 -4.14
C THR A 27 8.94 -17.80 -4.76
N PRO A 28 9.98 -18.31 -4.08
CA PRO A 28 10.67 -19.52 -4.53
C PRO A 28 9.76 -20.75 -4.70
N ASN A 29 8.63 -20.80 -4.00
CA ASN A 29 7.66 -21.90 -4.07
C ASN A 29 6.64 -21.75 -5.21
N GLY A 30 6.75 -20.69 -6.01
CA GLY A 30 5.83 -20.39 -7.09
C GLY A 30 5.27 -18.97 -7.01
N SER A 31 4.29 -18.70 -7.87
CA SER A 31 3.78 -17.37 -8.13
C SER A 31 2.25 -17.33 -8.00
N THR A 32 1.67 -16.15 -7.79
CA THR A 32 0.23 -15.98 -7.71
C THR A 32 -0.14 -14.58 -8.19
N ILE A 33 -1.20 -14.48 -8.99
CA ILE A 33 -1.80 -13.21 -9.40
C ILE A 33 -3.10 -13.00 -8.64
N PHE A 34 -3.26 -11.84 -8.01
CA PHE A 34 -4.50 -11.41 -7.37
C PHE A 34 -5.07 -10.18 -8.06
N ARG A 35 -6.36 -10.16 -8.35
CA ARG A 35 -7.09 -8.94 -8.73
C ARG A 35 -7.61 -8.24 -7.48
N VAL A 36 -7.27 -6.98 -7.35
CA VAL A 36 -7.75 -6.08 -6.30
C VAL A 36 -8.55 -4.97 -6.96
N TYR A 37 -9.74 -4.69 -6.45
CA TYR A 37 -10.58 -3.59 -6.91
C TYR A 37 -10.36 -2.35 -6.05
N ARG A 38 -10.54 -1.17 -6.65
CA ARG A 38 -10.54 0.11 -5.95
C ARG A 38 -11.69 0.14 -4.94
N GLU A 39 -11.38 0.49 -3.70
CA GLU A 39 -12.35 0.63 -2.62
C GLU A 39 -12.33 2.07 -2.12
N ARG A 40 -13.33 2.86 -2.52
CA ARG A 40 -13.38 4.30 -2.29
C ARG A 40 -13.43 4.65 -0.82
N CYS A 41 -14.19 3.90 -0.02
CA CYS A 41 -14.29 4.17 1.42
C CYS A 41 -12.97 3.89 2.16
N TYR A 42 -12.20 2.90 1.69
CA TYR A 42 -10.86 2.63 2.18
C TYR A 42 -9.91 3.74 1.79
N TRP A 43 -9.98 4.21 0.54
CA TRP A 43 -9.16 5.34 0.10
C TRP A 43 -9.47 6.62 0.86
N GLU A 44 -10.74 6.96 1.10
CA GLU A 44 -11.13 8.13 1.90
C GLU A 44 -10.51 8.09 3.31
N LEU A 45 -10.49 6.90 3.94
CA LEU A 45 -9.80 6.69 5.21
C LEU A 45 -8.30 6.97 5.10
N MET A 46 -7.64 6.41 4.08
CA MET A 46 -6.20 6.59 3.83
C MET A 46 -5.85 8.04 3.53
N HIS A 47 -6.62 8.68 2.65
CA HIS A 47 -6.46 10.07 2.26
C HIS A 47 -6.58 10.99 3.48
N GLY A 48 -7.53 10.74 4.38
CA GLY A 48 -7.61 11.49 5.64
C GLY A 48 -6.34 11.38 6.49
N VAL A 49 -5.77 10.19 6.62
CA VAL A 49 -4.49 9.99 7.35
C VAL A 49 -3.33 10.71 6.67
N LEU A 50 -3.25 10.61 5.34
CA LEU A 50 -2.20 11.27 4.55
C LEU A 50 -2.33 12.80 4.60
N TRP A 51 -3.56 13.31 4.58
CA TRP A 51 -3.87 14.73 4.69
C TRP A 51 -3.45 15.29 6.05
N GLU A 52 -3.82 14.60 7.15
CA GLU A 52 -3.40 14.95 8.52
C GLU A 52 -1.86 14.96 8.60
N PHE A 53 -1.20 13.90 8.12
CA PHE A 53 0.28 13.84 8.07
C PHE A 53 0.89 15.02 7.28
N TRP A 54 0.36 15.31 6.10
CA TRP A 54 0.91 16.35 5.23
C TRP A 54 0.79 17.75 5.85
N TRP A 55 -0.41 18.12 6.30
CA TRP A 55 -0.69 19.47 6.77
C TRP A 55 -0.25 19.73 8.20
N GLU A 56 -0.24 18.72 9.07
CA GLU A 56 0.15 18.89 10.47
C GLU A 56 1.65 18.65 10.71
N ASN A 57 2.35 17.96 9.80
CA ASN A 57 3.76 17.61 9.98
C ASN A 57 4.62 18.17 8.85
N VAL A 58 4.38 17.74 7.60
CA VAL A 58 5.29 18.02 6.48
C VAL A 58 5.33 19.51 6.10
N VAL A 59 4.16 20.13 5.91
CA VAL A 59 4.05 21.54 5.55
C VAL A 59 4.66 22.47 6.60
N PRO A 60 4.29 22.38 7.89
CA PRO A 60 4.83 23.28 8.90
C PRO A 60 6.32 23.02 9.18
N ALA A 61 6.80 21.77 9.11
CA ALA A 61 8.23 21.48 9.20
C ALA A 61 9.02 22.17 8.08
N ARG A 62 8.54 22.08 6.83
CA ARG A 62 9.14 22.77 5.69
C ARG A 62 9.18 24.29 5.90
N GLU A 63 8.09 24.88 6.39
CA GLU A 63 8.00 26.32 6.65
C GLU A 63 8.95 26.77 7.77
N ALA A 64 9.05 26.01 8.85
CA ALA A 64 10.01 26.27 9.93
C ALA A 64 11.46 26.26 9.42
N LEU A 65 11.82 25.26 8.61
CA LEU A 65 13.14 25.17 7.98
C LEU A 65 13.43 26.38 7.08
N LEU A 66 12.45 26.81 6.27
CA LEU A 66 12.60 28.00 5.41
C LEU A 66 12.77 29.30 6.20
N MET A 67 12.25 29.37 7.43
CA MET A 67 12.43 30.50 8.35
C MET A 67 13.74 30.43 9.16
N GLY A 68 14.59 29.43 8.93
CA GLY A 68 15.83 29.23 9.69
C GLY A 68 15.60 28.70 11.11
N ASN A 69 14.41 28.18 11.42
CA ASN A 69 14.14 27.52 12.68
C ASN A 69 14.44 26.02 12.57
N GLU A 70 15.68 25.65 12.90
CA GLU A 70 16.15 24.26 12.86
C GLU A 70 15.46 23.36 13.93
N GLU A 71 14.84 23.94 14.96
CA GLU A 71 14.08 23.18 15.97
C GLU A 71 12.73 22.66 15.44
N GLY A 72 12.31 23.11 14.24
CA GLY A 72 11.08 22.68 13.59
C GLY A 72 10.99 21.17 13.33
N ASP A 73 12.13 20.49 13.17
CA ASP A 73 12.17 19.03 13.00
C ASP A 73 11.62 18.31 14.23
N ILE A 74 11.88 18.81 15.44
CA ILE A 74 11.40 18.21 16.69
C ILE A 74 9.91 18.53 16.89
N ALA A 75 9.50 19.77 16.62
CA ALA A 75 8.14 20.25 16.89
C ALA A 75 7.08 19.59 16.00
N TYR A 76 7.41 19.29 14.75
CA TYR A 76 6.47 18.76 13.75
C TYR A 76 6.74 17.30 13.38
N LYS A 77 7.55 16.60 14.19
CA LYS A 77 7.80 15.18 13.98
C LYS A 77 6.51 14.38 14.20
N PRO A 78 6.08 13.56 13.23
CA PRO A 78 4.95 12.67 13.44
C PRO A 78 5.28 11.62 14.49
N THR A 79 4.27 11.21 15.25
CA THR A 79 4.36 10.01 16.08
C THR A 79 4.62 8.78 15.21
N SER A 80 5.29 7.76 15.76
CA SER A 80 5.59 6.52 15.03
C SER A 80 4.35 5.75 14.55
N THR A 81 3.18 5.98 15.17
CA THR A 81 1.93 5.31 14.84
C THR A 81 0.76 6.29 14.88
N HIS A 82 0.00 6.36 13.79
CA HIS A 82 -1.22 7.17 13.72
C HIS A 82 -2.39 6.49 14.47
N LYS A 83 -3.28 7.29 15.08
CA LYS A 83 -4.47 6.80 15.83
C LYS A 83 -5.39 5.88 15.01
N LYS A 84 -5.43 6.04 13.68
CA LYS A 84 -6.22 5.22 12.75
C LYS A 84 -5.48 3.98 12.22
N THR A 85 -4.23 3.74 12.60
CA THR A 85 -3.43 2.60 12.09
C THR A 85 -4.13 1.25 12.30
N GLY A 86 -4.70 1.00 13.48
CA GLY A 86 -5.42 -0.25 13.75
C GLY A 86 -6.62 -0.47 12.83
N LEU A 87 -7.38 0.60 12.53
CA LEU A 87 -8.51 0.56 11.60
C LEU A 87 -8.04 0.29 10.16
N VAL A 88 -6.96 0.95 9.73
CA VAL A 88 -6.36 0.71 8.40
C VAL A 88 -5.91 -0.75 8.26
N ILE A 89 -5.25 -1.31 9.28
CA ILE A 89 -4.84 -2.72 9.29
C ILE A 89 -6.06 -3.64 9.21
N SER A 90 -7.08 -3.41 10.03
CA SER A 90 -8.31 -4.20 10.01
C SER A 90 -8.99 -4.21 8.64
N ARG A 91 -9.12 -3.03 8.00
CA ARG A 91 -9.69 -2.94 6.65
C ARG A 91 -8.77 -3.54 5.58
N SER A 92 -7.45 -3.42 5.72
CA SER A 92 -6.48 -4.04 4.82
C SER A 92 -6.61 -5.56 4.83
N LEU A 93 -6.74 -6.17 6.01
CA LEU A 93 -6.95 -7.60 6.18
C LEU A 93 -8.23 -8.06 5.50
N LYS A 94 -9.33 -7.32 5.68
CA LYS A 94 -10.61 -7.60 5.03
C LYS A 94 -10.47 -7.62 3.49
N LEU A 95 -9.97 -6.52 2.91
CA LEU A 95 -9.81 -6.40 1.46
C LEU A 95 -8.84 -7.44 0.90
N ALA A 96 -7.80 -7.80 1.64
CA ALA A 96 -6.84 -8.80 1.23
C ALA A 96 -7.43 -10.22 1.16
N GLY A 97 -8.44 -10.49 2.00
CA GLY A 97 -9.24 -11.72 1.97
C GLY A 97 -10.30 -11.74 0.86
N GLU A 98 -10.79 -10.57 0.45
CA GLU A 98 -11.75 -10.41 -0.65
C GLU A 98 -11.08 -10.37 -2.04
N ALA A 99 -9.76 -10.18 -2.10
CA ALA A 99 -8.99 -10.13 -3.34
C ALA A 99 -9.10 -11.46 -4.12
N LYS A 100 -9.49 -11.35 -5.40
CA LYS A 100 -9.72 -12.52 -6.26
C LYS A 100 -8.38 -13.09 -6.73
N MET A 101 -8.07 -14.34 -6.37
CA MET A 101 -6.94 -15.06 -6.97
C MET A 101 -7.29 -15.40 -8.43
N LEU A 102 -6.47 -14.92 -9.38
CA LEU A 102 -6.65 -15.17 -10.81
C LEU A 102 -5.86 -16.40 -11.27
N CYS A 103 -4.62 -16.50 -10.83
CA CYS A 103 -3.69 -17.56 -11.21
C CYS A 103 -2.78 -17.92 -10.04
N ARG A 104 -2.36 -19.17 -9.97
CA ARG A 104 -1.32 -19.66 -9.08
C ARG A 104 -0.45 -20.66 -9.83
N ASP A 105 0.83 -20.36 -9.91
CA ASP A 105 1.86 -21.30 -10.35
C ASP A 105 2.55 -21.90 -9.13
N ILE A 106 2.80 -23.20 -9.16
CA ILE A 106 3.54 -23.93 -8.12
C ILE A 106 4.90 -24.29 -8.71
N ALA A 107 5.99 -24.06 -7.98
CA ALA A 107 7.31 -24.49 -8.41
C ALA A 107 7.42 -26.02 -8.25
N ASP A 108 7.57 -26.74 -9.36
CA ASP A 108 7.92 -28.16 -9.32
C ASP A 108 9.41 -28.32 -8.97
N TYR A 109 9.71 -29.23 -8.04
CA TYR A 109 11.07 -29.47 -7.52
C TYR A 109 11.98 -30.20 -8.51
N ASP A 110 11.45 -30.63 -9.66
CA ASP A 110 12.18 -31.41 -10.65
C ASP A 110 12.72 -30.49 -11.75
N HIS A 111 14.04 -30.30 -11.73
CA HIS A 111 14.88 -29.59 -12.68
C HIS A 111 14.18 -28.89 -13.87
N ASN A 112 13.93 -27.60 -13.74
CA ASN A 112 14.30 -26.54 -14.68
C ASN A 112 13.59 -25.24 -14.26
N TYR A 113 14.35 -24.15 -14.13
CA TYR A 113 13.83 -22.79 -13.91
C TYR A 113 13.02 -22.32 -15.12
N THR A 114 11.86 -22.92 -15.37
CA THR A 114 10.87 -22.36 -16.25
C THR A 114 10.03 -21.42 -15.41
N CYS A 115 10.49 -20.18 -15.33
CA CYS A 115 9.62 -19.04 -15.08
C CYS A 115 8.52 -19.15 -16.14
N THR A 116 7.36 -19.69 -15.79
CA THR A 116 6.18 -19.69 -16.64
C THR A 116 5.96 -18.23 -17.01
N ARG A 117 6.21 -17.90 -18.27
CA ARG A 117 6.04 -16.54 -18.79
C ARG A 117 4.60 -16.15 -18.52
N ILE A 118 4.38 -15.32 -17.51
CA ILE A 118 3.19 -14.48 -17.46
C ILE A 118 3.36 -13.52 -18.62
N GLN A 119 2.80 -13.89 -19.77
CA GLN A 119 2.59 -12.95 -20.88
C GLN A 119 1.51 -11.99 -20.39
N LEU A 120 1.94 -10.80 -19.95
CA LEU A 120 1.10 -9.62 -19.78
C LEU A 120 0.71 -9.06 -21.15
#